data_AF-A0A2E3EEP4-F1
#
_entry.id   AF-A0A2E3EEP4-F1
#
_cell.length_a   1.000
_cell.length_b   1.000
_cell.length_c   1.000
_cell.angle_alpha   90.00
_cell.angle_beta   90.00
_cell.angle_gamma   90.00
#
_symmetry.space_group_name_H-M   'P 1'
#
loop_
_entity.id
_entity.type
_entity.pdbx_description
1 polymer ?
#
loop_
_entity_poly.entity_id
_entity_poly.type
_entity_poly.pdbx_seq_one_letter_code
_entity_poly.pdbx_strand_id
1 'polypeptide(L)'
;MLPVSVKLLNKALACLTLIYCSHLTAIKSQAQDGIEQSAKASNSSSAPDKFESLSKERKEMLRKTLMEAANLLNGIRVQESLEKIIEAESMVSDFAPLYNLKGAAYTKVRDFDKAQSAFERAVLLDPSAVMTKFNLTEMYFVKKNYPLADKEFSKFLSANKDLPEETKALVQYKILICNLKQGKEKDADEILKGFDYLDDYPAFYYSNAAIHFNKGEKTEASSWLKAAGKIYKPTLNNVYNDSLIEAGWLENIE
;
A
#
# COMPACT_ATOMS: atom_id res chain seq x y z
N MET A 1 -7.48 -17.12 22.25
CA MET A 1 -8.06 -15.76 22.33
C MET A 1 -6.92 -14.76 22.18
N LEU A 2 -6.81 -14.07 21.05
CA LEU A 2 -5.76 -13.05 20.87
C LEU A 2 -6.05 -11.84 21.79
N PRO A 3 -5.06 -11.32 22.54
CA PRO A 3 -5.28 -10.25 23.50
C PRO A 3 -5.63 -8.93 22.81
N VAL A 4 -6.49 -8.16 23.46
CA VAL A 4 -7.09 -6.89 23.01
C VAL A 4 -6.07 -5.88 22.46
N SER A 5 -4.81 -5.94 22.92
CA SER A 5 -3.70 -5.09 22.46
C SER A 5 -3.25 -5.34 21.01
N VAL A 6 -3.37 -6.57 20.50
CA VAL A 6 -3.07 -6.90 19.09
C VAL A 6 -4.12 -6.30 18.16
N LYS A 7 -5.38 -6.22 18.59
CA LYS A 7 -6.48 -5.59 17.83
C LYS A 7 -6.33 -4.07 17.73
N LEU A 8 -5.81 -3.40 18.76
CA LEU A 8 -5.55 -1.95 18.75
C LEU A 8 -4.36 -1.59 17.85
N LEU A 9 -3.29 -2.39 17.87
CA LEU A 9 -2.17 -2.24 16.94
C LEU A 9 -2.60 -2.51 15.50
N ASN A 10 -3.43 -3.54 15.26
CA ASN A 10 -3.99 -3.81 13.93
C ASN A 10 -4.95 -2.72 13.45
N LYS A 11 -5.66 -2.00 14.33
CA LYS A 11 -6.45 -0.82 13.93
C LYS A 11 -5.58 0.38 13.61
N ALA A 12 -4.51 0.62 14.38
CA ALA A 12 -3.54 1.67 14.09
C ALA A 12 -2.76 1.39 12.78
N LEU A 13 -2.34 0.13 12.54
CA LEU A 13 -1.74 -0.33 11.29
C LEU A 13 -2.72 -0.47 10.12
N ALA A 14 -4.02 -0.72 10.37
CA ALA A 14 -5.04 -0.69 9.32
C ALA A 14 -5.38 0.75 8.89
N CYS A 15 -5.21 1.75 9.78
CA CYS A 15 -5.24 3.17 9.38
C CYS A 15 -3.99 3.60 8.59
N LEU A 16 -2.91 2.81 8.61
CA LEU A 16 -1.67 3.09 7.89
C LEU A 16 -1.72 2.69 6.40
N THR A 17 -2.82 2.12 5.90
CA THR A 17 -2.97 1.72 4.49
C THR A 17 -3.75 2.71 3.61
N LEU A 18 -4.12 3.89 4.10
CA LEU A 18 -4.82 4.91 3.30
C LEU A 18 -4.26 6.35 3.45
N ILE A 19 -2.95 6.52 3.66
CA ILE A 19 -2.34 7.86 3.71
C ILE A 19 -1.18 7.99 2.70
N TYR A 20 -1.39 8.95 1.81
CA TYR A 20 -0.57 9.42 0.70
C TYR A 20 0.91 9.55 0.94
N CYS A 21 1.67 9.42 -0.14
CA CYS A 21 2.83 10.27 -0.36
C CYS A 21 2.55 11.07 -1.62
N SER A 22 2.07 12.29 -1.45
CA SER A 22 2.49 13.38 -2.33
C SER A 22 3.90 13.80 -1.89
N HIS A 23 4.77 14.01 -2.88
CA HIS A 23 6.17 14.44 -2.85
C HIS A 23 7.25 13.35 -2.84
N LEU A 24 7.94 13.26 -3.98
CA LEU A 24 9.26 12.67 -4.14
C LEU A 24 10.01 13.56 -5.15
N THR A 25 10.99 14.31 -4.68
CA THR A 25 12.10 14.78 -5.52
C THR A 25 13.32 13.89 -5.30
N ALA A 26 14.13 13.85 -6.34
CA ALA A 26 15.16 12.86 -6.64
C ALA A 26 16.21 12.61 -5.53
N ILE A 27 16.37 11.34 -5.14
CA ILE A 27 17.66 10.80 -4.64
C ILE A 27 17.87 9.43 -5.30
N LYS A 28 18.37 9.43 -6.54
CA LYS A 28 18.76 8.20 -7.24
C LYS A 28 20.26 7.88 -7.16
N SER A 29 21.05 8.62 -6.37
CA SER A 29 22.50 8.38 -6.29
C SER A 29 23.11 8.37 -4.89
N GLN A 30 22.33 8.40 -3.80
CA GLN A 30 22.87 8.25 -2.43
C GLN A 30 22.32 7.03 -1.68
N ALA A 31 21.34 6.32 -2.24
CA ALA A 31 20.70 5.18 -1.60
C ALA A 31 21.59 3.92 -1.50
N GLN A 32 22.68 3.84 -2.29
CA GLN A 32 23.60 2.71 -2.24
C GLN A 32 24.74 2.92 -1.23
N ASP A 33 25.25 4.14 -1.10
CA ASP A 33 26.42 4.42 -0.25
C ASP A 33 26.05 4.63 1.23
N GLY A 34 24.82 5.06 1.53
CA GLY A 34 24.37 5.31 2.91
C GLY A 34 24.07 4.07 3.75
N ILE A 35 23.85 2.91 3.11
CA ILE A 35 23.49 1.66 3.80
C ILE A 35 24.73 0.97 4.39
N GLU A 36 25.93 1.18 3.83
CA GLU A 36 27.17 0.54 4.31
C GLU A 36 27.80 1.26 5.52
N GLN A 37 27.52 2.55 5.73
CA GLN A 37 28.21 3.33 6.78
C GLN A 37 27.54 3.35 8.15
N SER A 38 26.25 3.00 8.28
CA SER A 38 25.55 3.03 9.57
C SER A 38 25.68 1.74 10.40
N ALA A 39 26.35 0.70 9.88
CA ALA A 39 26.57 -0.58 10.56
C ALA A 39 27.59 -0.54 11.73
N LYS A 40 27.99 0.64 12.22
CA LYS A 40 28.89 0.80 13.35
C LYS A 40 28.28 1.64 14.46
N ALA A 41 27.26 1.12 15.14
CA ALA A 41 27.00 1.47 16.54
C ALA A 41 26.10 0.43 17.26
N SER A 42 26.64 -0.09 18.36
CA SER A 42 26.04 -0.93 19.41
C SER A 42 25.99 -2.46 19.19
N ASN A 43 26.79 -3.15 20.01
CA ASN A 43 26.96 -4.58 20.12
C ASN A 43 25.74 -5.27 20.76
N SER A 44 25.14 -6.23 20.05
CA SER A 44 24.91 -7.60 20.55
C SER A 44 24.68 -8.53 19.36
N SER A 45 25.71 -9.27 18.96
CA SER A 45 25.70 -10.24 17.86
C SER A 45 24.99 -11.55 18.23
N SER A 46 23.74 -11.48 18.69
CA SER A 46 22.85 -12.64 18.82
C SER A 46 21.83 -12.60 17.69
N ALA A 47 21.52 -13.76 17.10
CA ALA A 47 20.43 -13.85 16.12
C ALA A 47 19.12 -13.31 16.73
N PRO A 48 18.28 -12.61 15.96
CA PRO A 48 17.02 -12.07 16.46
C PRO A 48 16.11 -13.18 17.01
N ASP A 49 15.48 -12.92 18.14
CA ASP A 49 14.65 -13.91 18.83
C ASP A 49 13.32 -14.15 18.12
N LYS A 50 12.60 -15.19 18.53
CA LYS A 50 11.18 -15.33 18.19
C LYS A 50 10.34 -14.36 19.00
N PHE A 51 9.27 -13.83 18.41
CA PHE A 51 8.39 -12.87 19.07
C PHE A 51 7.85 -13.40 20.39
N GLU A 52 7.47 -14.69 20.44
CA GLU A 52 6.90 -15.29 21.65
C GLU A 52 7.89 -15.35 22.81
N SER A 53 9.18 -15.56 22.54
CA SER A 53 10.22 -15.64 23.58
C SER A 53 10.68 -14.28 24.11
N LEU A 54 10.23 -13.17 23.51
CA LEU A 54 10.56 -11.83 23.99
C LEU A 54 9.94 -11.57 25.37
N SER A 55 10.72 -10.97 26.27
CA SER A 55 10.21 -10.45 27.55
C SER A 55 9.14 -9.37 27.32
N LYS A 56 8.35 -9.07 28.34
CA LYS A 56 7.33 -8.02 28.26
C LYS A 56 7.93 -6.67 27.88
N GLU A 57 9.09 -6.33 28.45
CA GLU A 57 9.82 -5.09 28.22
C GLU A 57 10.32 -5.02 26.78
N ARG A 58 10.85 -6.12 26.23
CA ARG A 58 11.29 -6.17 24.83
C ARG A 58 10.13 -6.12 23.84
N LYS A 59 8.99 -6.75 24.16
CA LYS A 59 7.76 -6.61 23.36
C LYS A 59 7.26 -5.16 23.35
N GLU A 60 7.37 -4.46 24.47
CA GLU A 60 6.98 -3.05 24.55
C GLU A 60 7.92 -2.14 23.77
N MET A 61 9.23 -2.34 23.92
CA MET A 61 10.24 -1.64 23.12
C MET A 61 10.00 -1.84 21.62
N LEU A 62 9.80 -3.08 21.17
CA LEU A 62 9.50 -3.40 19.77
C LEU A 62 8.26 -2.66 19.26
N ARG A 63 7.18 -2.64 20.05
CA ARG A 63 5.95 -1.91 19.67
C ARG A 63 6.20 -0.42 19.54
N LYS A 64 6.94 0.17 20.47
CA LYS A 64 7.30 1.59 20.42
C LYS A 64 8.14 1.91 19.19
N THR A 65 9.17 1.12 18.90
CA THR A 65 10.03 1.28 17.73
C THR A 65 9.22 1.18 16.43
N LEU A 66 8.31 0.21 16.32
CA LEU A 66 7.44 0.07 15.14
C LEU A 66 6.42 1.21 15.00
N MET A 67 5.90 1.72 16.11
CA MET A 67 4.99 2.87 16.10
C MET A 67 5.73 4.14 15.65
N GLU A 68 6.97 4.34 16.11
CA GLU A 68 7.83 5.42 15.65
C GLU A 68 8.14 5.29 14.15
N ALA A 69 8.56 4.11 13.70
CA ALA A 69 8.79 3.82 12.28
C ALA A 69 7.57 4.14 11.42
N ALA A 70 6.37 3.76 11.87
CA ALA A 70 5.14 4.01 11.15
C ALA A 70 4.77 5.51 11.09
N ASN A 71 4.99 6.25 12.18
CA ASN A 71 4.79 7.69 12.21
C ASN A 71 5.77 8.42 11.28
N LEU A 72 7.04 8.00 11.25
CA LEU A 72 8.05 8.51 10.33
C LEU A 72 7.67 8.27 8.87
N LEU A 73 7.13 7.08 8.57
CA LEU A 73 6.67 6.72 7.23
C LEU A 73 5.51 7.60 6.75
N ASN A 74 4.56 7.91 7.64
CA ASN A 74 3.47 8.86 7.37
C ASN A 74 3.98 10.30 7.17
N GLY A 75 5.02 10.68 7.90
CA GLY A 75 5.67 11.99 7.80
C GLY A 75 6.67 12.11 6.64
N ILE A 76 6.70 11.15 5.71
CA ILE A 76 7.60 11.12 4.52
C ILE A 76 9.09 10.92 4.90
N ARG A 77 9.40 10.71 6.18
CA ARG A 77 10.77 10.44 6.68
C ARG A 77 11.12 8.96 6.49
N VAL A 78 11.09 8.50 5.24
CA VAL A 78 11.17 7.07 4.89
C VAL A 78 12.52 6.47 5.29
N GLN A 79 13.62 7.24 5.18
CA GLN A 79 14.95 6.76 5.57
C GLN A 79 15.02 6.45 7.09
N GLU A 80 14.53 7.37 7.92
CA GLU A 80 14.51 7.19 9.37
C GLU A 80 13.51 6.08 9.78
N SER A 81 12.42 5.94 9.02
CA SER A 81 11.52 4.80 9.17
C SER A 81 12.24 3.46 8.93
N LEU A 82 13.04 3.37 7.86
CA LEU A 82 13.84 2.20 7.54
C LEU A 82 14.89 1.90 8.62
N GLU A 83 15.53 2.91 9.20
CA GLU A 83 16.45 2.74 10.33
C GLU A 83 15.74 2.13 11.55
N LYS A 84 14.55 2.61 11.88
CA LYS A 84 13.73 2.05 12.96
C LYS A 84 13.24 0.63 12.65
N ILE A 85 12.98 0.32 11.38
CA ILE A 85 12.65 -1.04 10.95
C ILE A 85 13.86 -1.97 11.12
N ILE A 86 15.07 -1.54 10.77
CA ILE A 86 16.31 -2.31 10.98
C ILE A 86 16.55 -2.55 12.48
N GLU A 87 16.33 -1.54 13.31
CA GLU A 87 16.37 -1.67 14.77
C GLU A 87 15.41 -2.78 15.24
N ALA A 88 14.16 -2.75 14.77
CA ALA A 88 13.17 -3.76 15.11
C ALA A 88 13.49 -5.17 14.56
N GLU A 89 14.09 -5.28 13.37
CA GLU A 89 14.57 -6.56 12.79
C GLU A 89 15.69 -7.20 13.62
N SER A 90 16.53 -6.40 14.28
CA SER A 90 17.55 -6.92 15.21
C SER A 90 16.95 -7.55 16.47
N MET A 91 15.72 -7.17 16.82
CA MET A 91 15.03 -7.65 18.02
C MET A 91 14.25 -8.94 17.78
N VAL A 92 13.65 -9.11 16.59
CA VAL A 92 12.67 -10.18 16.31
C VAL A 92 12.74 -10.68 14.87
N SER A 93 12.56 -11.99 14.68
CA SER A 93 12.69 -12.66 13.38
C SER A 93 11.37 -13.12 12.72
N ASP A 94 10.26 -13.11 13.46
CA ASP A 94 8.99 -13.73 13.06
C ASP A 94 7.76 -12.90 13.47
N PHE A 95 7.83 -11.57 13.36
CA PHE A 95 6.72 -10.67 13.69
C PHE A 95 6.07 -10.06 12.44
N ALA A 96 4.84 -10.47 12.10
CA ALA A 96 4.18 -10.03 10.87
C ALA A 96 4.04 -8.49 10.70
N PRO A 97 3.68 -7.70 11.73
CA PRO A 97 3.56 -6.24 11.61
C PRO A 97 4.85 -5.53 11.19
N LEU A 98 6.00 -6.03 11.63
CA LEU A 98 7.33 -5.54 11.23
C LEU A 98 7.51 -5.66 9.71
N TYR A 99 7.27 -6.85 9.16
CA TYR A 99 7.43 -7.11 7.73
C TYR A 99 6.39 -6.39 6.88
N ASN A 100 5.17 -6.20 7.38
CA ASN A 100 4.17 -5.37 6.70
C ASN A 100 4.63 -3.91 6.63
N LEU A 101 5.18 -3.36 7.71
CA LEU A 101 5.71 -2.00 7.72
C LEU A 101 6.95 -1.84 6.82
N LYS A 102 7.84 -2.85 6.82
CA LYS A 102 8.98 -2.92 5.89
C LYS A 102 8.54 -2.92 4.43
N GLY A 103 7.51 -3.69 4.09
CA GLY A 103 6.91 -3.67 2.76
C GLY A 103 6.41 -2.28 2.38
N ALA A 104 5.66 -1.63 3.27
CA ALA A 104 5.14 -0.29 3.03
C ALA A 104 6.27 0.75 2.85
N ALA A 105 7.33 0.66 3.64
CA ALA A 105 8.51 1.53 3.50
C ALA A 105 9.20 1.35 2.14
N TYR A 106 9.38 0.11 1.69
CA TYR A 106 9.94 -0.15 0.36
C TYR A 106 9.03 0.29 -0.79
N THR A 107 7.71 0.17 -0.64
CA THR A 107 6.75 0.72 -1.61
C THR A 107 6.93 2.23 -1.77
N LYS A 108 7.12 2.98 -0.68
CA LYS A 108 7.31 4.43 -0.72
C LYS A 108 8.60 4.84 -1.46
N VAL A 109 9.67 4.07 -1.34
CA VAL A 109 10.91 4.30 -2.14
C VAL A 109 10.91 3.62 -3.51
N ARG A 110 9.76 3.06 -3.92
CA ARG A 110 9.57 2.35 -5.20
C ARG A 110 10.51 1.14 -5.41
N ASP A 111 11.01 0.54 -4.33
CA ASP A 111 11.74 -0.74 -4.38
C ASP A 111 10.72 -1.89 -4.27
N PHE A 112 9.97 -2.10 -5.36
CA PHE A 112 8.83 -3.02 -5.35
C PHE A 112 9.21 -4.49 -5.16
N ASP A 113 10.43 -4.89 -5.50
CA ASP A 113 10.90 -6.26 -5.28
C ASP A 113 11.16 -6.54 -3.80
N LYS A 114 11.79 -5.60 -3.09
CA LYS A 114 11.93 -5.71 -1.63
C LYS A 114 10.58 -5.55 -0.92
N ALA A 115 9.72 -4.67 -1.42
CA ALA A 115 8.37 -4.51 -0.88
C ALA A 115 7.57 -5.82 -0.97
N GLN A 116 7.54 -6.44 -2.15
CA GLN A 116 6.89 -7.72 -2.38
C GLN A 116 7.44 -8.81 -1.45
N SER A 117 8.77 -8.95 -1.37
CA SER A 117 9.41 -9.95 -0.49
C SER A 117 9.04 -9.76 0.99
N ALA A 118 8.97 -8.51 1.46
CA ALA A 118 8.56 -8.20 2.82
C ALA A 118 7.08 -8.49 3.07
N PHE A 119 6.19 -8.16 2.12
CA PHE A 119 4.77 -8.50 2.24
C PHE A 119 4.52 -10.01 2.19
N GLU A 120 5.23 -10.76 1.33
CA GLU A 120 5.16 -12.22 1.30
C GLU A 120 5.55 -12.82 2.65
N ARG A 121 6.61 -12.30 3.27
CA ARG A 121 7.02 -12.72 4.63
C ARG A 121 5.95 -12.38 5.66
N ALA A 122 5.34 -11.20 5.58
CA ALA A 122 4.27 -10.80 6.49
C ALA A 122 3.02 -11.69 6.36
N VAL A 123 2.61 -12.02 5.13
CA VAL A 123 1.48 -12.93 4.85
C VAL A 123 1.77 -14.36 5.30
N LEU A 124 3.01 -14.82 5.17
CA LEU A 124 3.41 -16.14 5.68
C LEU A 124 3.28 -16.23 7.21
N LEU A 125 3.63 -15.16 7.91
CA LEU A 125 3.57 -15.07 9.37
C LEU A 125 2.15 -14.85 9.90
N ASP A 126 1.34 -14.05 9.21
CA ASP A 126 -0.08 -13.86 9.51
C ASP A 126 -0.93 -13.97 8.24
N PRO A 127 -1.39 -15.20 7.91
CA PRO A 127 -2.28 -15.42 6.78
C PRO A 127 -3.68 -14.81 6.97
N SER A 128 -4.03 -14.26 8.14
CA SER A 128 -5.32 -13.61 8.38
C SER A 128 -5.30 -12.10 8.12
N ALA A 129 -4.12 -11.50 7.93
CA ALA A 129 -3.94 -10.08 7.70
C ALA A 129 -4.45 -9.64 6.30
N VAL A 130 -5.75 -9.34 6.21
CA VAL A 130 -6.42 -8.94 4.96
C VAL A 130 -5.73 -7.76 4.28
N MET A 131 -5.39 -6.71 5.02
CA MET A 131 -4.74 -5.52 4.44
C MET A 131 -3.31 -5.81 3.95
N THR A 132 -2.57 -6.71 4.59
CA THR A 132 -1.25 -7.13 4.11
C THR A 132 -1.37 -7.93 2.81
N LYS A 133 -2.41 -8.75 2.66
CA LYS A 133 -2.69 -9.41 1.37
C LYS A 133 -3.04 -8.41 0.28
N PHE A 134 -3.84 -7.39 0.59
CA PHE A 134 -4.12 -6.30 -0.34
C PHE A 134 -2.82 -5.61 -0.79
N ASN A 135 -1.95 -5.24 0.16
CA ASN A 135 -0.65 -4.61 -0.15
C ASN A 135 0.25 -5.52 -1.02
N LEU A 136 0.24 -6.83 -0.78
CA LEU A 136 0.95 -7.78 -1.62
C LEU A 136 0.38 -7.80 -3.05
N THR A 137 -0.96 -7.84 -3.19
CA THR A 137 -1.60 -7.80 -4.50
C THR A 137 -1.29 -6.52 -5.27
N GLU A 138 -1.24 -5.38 -4.56
CA GLU A 138 -0.86 -4.08 -5.13
C GLU A 138 0.53 -4.11 -5.78
N MET A 139 1.45 -4.96 -5.31
CA MET A 139 2.78 -5.09 -5.90
C MET A 139 2.73 -5.52 -7.37
N TYR A 140 1.78 -6.37 -7.74
CA TYR A 140 1.60 -6.75 -9.15
C TYR A 140 1.10 -5.58 -10.00
N PHE A 141 0.24 -4.74 -9.42
CA PHE A 141 -0.31 -3.55 -10.09
C PHE A 141 0.77 -2.50 -10.36
N VAL A 142 1.55 -2.11 -9.34
CA VAL A 142 2.62 -1.11 -9.48
C VAL A 142 3.81 -1.60 -10.31
N LYS A 143 4.04 -2.92 -10.35
CA LYS A 143 4.98 -3.58 -11.27
C LYS A 143 4.42 -3.73 -12.69
N LYS A 144 3.22 -3.21 -12.96
CA LYS A 144 2.53 -3.24 -14.26
C LYS A 144 2.25 -4.64 -14.81
N ASN A 145 2.25 -5.65 -13.94
CA ASN A 145 1.79 -6.99 -14.28
C ASN A 145 0.26 -7.05 -14.18
N TYR A 146 -0.41 -6.35 -15.09
CA TYR A 146 -1.87 -6.21 -15.09
C TYR A 146 -2.64 -7.54 -15.16
N PRO A 147 -2.20 -8.55 -15.95
CA PRO A 147 -2.87 -9.85 -15.95
C PRO A 147 -2.85 -10.55 -14.59
N LEU A 148 -1.72 -10.49 -13.87
CA LEU A 148 -1.61 -11.09 -12.55
C LEU A 148 -2.33 -10.24 -11.48
N ALA A 149 -2.25 -8.92 -11.58
CA ALA A 149 -2.95 -8.01 -10.68
C ALA A 149 -4.47 -8.21 -10.76
N ASP A 150 -5.06 -8.24 -11.96
CA ASP A 150 -6.47 -8.54 -12.22
C ASP A 150 -6.90 -9.85 -11.51
N LYS A 151 -6.15 -10.93 -11.76
CA LYS A 151 -6.42 -12.24 -11.18
C LYS A 151 -6.36 -12.22 -9.64
N GLU A 152 -5.31 -11.66 -9.06
CA GLU A 152 -5.11 -11.69 -7.61
C GLU A 152 -6.03 -10.70 -6.87
N PHE A 153 -6.41 -9.57 -7.47
CA PHE A 153 -7.45 -8.68 -6.93
C PHE A 153 -8.83 -9.35 -6.96
N SER A 154 -9.18 -10.01 -8.05
CA SER A 154 -10.45 -10.76 -8.16
C SER A 154 -10.55 -11.87 -7.11
N LYS A 155 -9.44 -12.58 -6.88
CA LYS A 155 -9.33 -13.58 -5.81
C LYS A 155 -9.43 -12.94 -4.43
N PHE A 156 -8.78 -11.80 -4.22
CA PHE A 156 -8.85 -11.04 -2.97
C PHE A 156 -10.30 -10.65 -2.64
N LEU A 157 -11.06 -10.11 -3.59
CA LEU A 157 -12.48 -9.79 -3.37
C LEU A 157 -13.32 -11.04 -3.09
N SER A 158 -13.12 -12.12 -3.85
CA SER A 158 -13.87 -13.36 -3.70
C SER A 158 -13.67 -14.01 -2.32
N ALA A 159 -12.46 -13.89 -1.77
CA ALA A 159 -12.10 -14.44 -0.46
C ALA A 159 -12.52 -13.56 0.73
N ASN A 160 -12.81 -12.27 0.52
CA ASN A 160 -13.09 -11.30 1.58
C ASN A 160 -14.44 -10.59 1.31
N LYS A 161 -15.54 -11.32 1.49
CA LYS A 161 -16.91 -10.82 1.17
C LYS A 161 -17.40 -9.71 2.10
N ASP A 162 -16.90 -9.68 3.34
CA ASP A 162 -17.30 -8.74 4.38
C ASP A 162 -16.45 -7.46 4.42
N LEU A 163 -15.72 -7.16 3.33
CA LEU A 163 -14.96 -5.91 3.21
C LEU A 163 -15.90 -4.69 3.24
N PRO A 164 -15.44 -3.55 3.79
CA PRO A 164 -16.14 -2.28 3.61
C PRO A 164 -16.33 -1.96 2.12
N GLU A 165 -17.47 -1.37 1.75
CA GLU A 165 -17.81 -1.09 0.36
C GLU A 165 -16.79 -0.16 -0.30
N GLU A 166 -16.24 0.80 0.43
CA GLU A 166 -15.17 1.68 -0.05
C GLU A 166 -13.88 0.92 -0.42
N THR A 167 -13.60 -0.18 0.29
CA THR A 167 -12.45 -1.04 -0.01
C THR A 167 -12.74 -1.91 -1.23
N LYS A 168 -13.95 -2.45 -1.35
CA LYS A 168 -14.38 -3.21 -2.53
C LYS A 168 -14.32 -2.34 -3.78
N ALA A 169 -14.85 -1.12 -3.71
CA ALA A 169 -14.86 -0.17 -4.80
C ALA A 169 -13.46 0.20 -5.27
N LEU A 170 -12.52 0.44 -4.34
CA LEU A 170 -11.12 0.70 -4.69
C LEU A 170 -10.47 -0.49 -5.42
N VAL A 171 -10.71 -1.72 -4.96
CA VAL A 171 -10.17 -2.92 -5.61
C VAL A 171 -10.81 -3.14 -6.98
N GLN A 172 -12.13 -2.97 -7.10
CA GLN A 172 -12.84 -3.06 -8.37
C GLN A 172 -12.34 -2.02 -9.37
N TYR A 173 -12.09 -0.79 -8.93
CA TYR A 173 -11.47 0.25 -9.73
C TYR A 173 -10.06 -0.15 -10.23
N LYS A 174 -9.23 -0.78 -9.39
CA LYS A 174 -7.92 -1.30 -9.81
C LYS A 174 -8.04 -2.44 -10.83
N ILE A 175 -9.01 -3.33 -10.67
CA ILE A 175 -9.33 -4.38 -11.65
C ILE A 175 -9.76 -3.73 -12.98
N LEU A 176 -10.61 -2.70 -12.94
CA LEU A 176 -11.04 -1.94 -14.12
C LEU A 176 -9.83 -1.37 -14.87
N ILE A 177 -8.88 -0.73 -14.17
CA ILE A 177 -7.63 -0.27 -14.79
C ILE A 177 -6.85 -1.43 -15.41
N CYS A 178 -6.71 -2.56 -14.70
CA CYS A 178 -6.03 -3.72 -15.24
C CYS A 178 -6.69 -4.22 -16.53
N ASN A 179 -8.03 -4.22 -16.59
CA ASN A 179 -8.79 -4.61 -17.78
C ASN A 179 -8.56 -3.65 -18.95
N LEU A 180 -8.60 -2.34 -18.70
CA LEU A 180 -8.28 -1.33 -19.72
C LEU A 180 -6.87 -1.51 -20.28
N LYS A 181 -5.87 -1.72 -19.41
CA LYS A 181 -4.47 -1.94 -19.82
C LYS A 181 -4.24 -3.25 -20.59
N GLN A 182 -5.16 -4.20 -20.47
CA GLN A 182 -5.17 -5.45 -21.22
C GLN A 182 -6.03 -5.39 -22.50
N GLY A 183 -6.68 -4.25 -22.80
CA GLY A 183 -7.61 -4.12 -23.91
C GLY A 183 -8.98 -4.79 -23.69
N LYS A 184 -9.28 -5.19 -22.45
CA LYS A 184 -10.56 -5.82 -22.06
C LYS A 184 -11.60 -4.75 -21.71
N GLU A 185 -11.92 -3.88 -22.67
CA GLU A 185 -12.79 -2.72 -22.43
C GLU A 185 -14.20 -3.11 -21.95
N LYS A 186 -14.75 -4.20 -22.48
CA LYS A 186 -16.07 -4.70 -22.05
C LYS A 186 -16.11 -5.08 -20.57
N ASP A 187 -15.04 -5.67 -20.06
CA ASP A 187 -14.95 -6.08 -18.65
C ASP A 187 -14.78 -4.85 -17.75
N ALA A 188 -14.08 -3.82 -18.22
CA ALA A 188 -13.99 -2.52 -17.55
C ALA A 188 -15.36 -1.81 -17.50
N ASP A 189 -16.10 -1.80 -18.61
CA ASP A 189 -17.44 -1.21 -18.69
C ASP A 189 -18.44 -1.91 -17.75
N GLU A 190 -18.34 -3.23 -17.62
CA GLU A 190 -19.19 -3.98 -16.69
C GLU A 190 -18.91 -3.63 -15.23
N ILE A 191 -17.64 -3.42 -14.86
CA ILE A 191 -17.28 -2.96 -13.52
C ILE A 191 -17.83 -1.54 -13.28
N LEU A 192 -17.72 -0.64 -14.27
CA LEU A 192 -18.22 0.74 -14.14
C LEU A 192 -19.73 0.77 -13.83
N LYS A 193 -20.53 -0.10 -14.44
CA LYS A 193 -21.99 -0.19 -14.17
C LYS A 193 -22.32 -0.51 -12.72
N GLY A 194 -21.37 -1.09 -11.98
CA GLY A 194 -21.52 -1.38 -10.55
C GLY A 194 -21.27 -0.17 -9.64
N PHE A 195 -20.80 0.96 -10.18
CA PHE A 195 -20.61 2.20 -9.44
C PHE A 195 -21.74 3.19 -9.70
N ASP A 196 -22.09 3.97 -8.69
CA ASP A 196 -23.08 5.04 -8.76
C ASP A 196 -22.41 6.41 -8.53
N TYR A 197 -22.91 7.45 -9.17
CA TYR A 197 -22.41 8.82 -8.98
C TYR A 197 -22.77 9.39 -7.59
N LEU A 198 -23.71 8.75 -6.88
CA LEU A 198 -24.12 9.09 -5.52
C LEU A 198 -23.33 8.32 -4.44
N ASP A 199 -22.41 7.43 -4.83
CA ASP A 199 -21.59 6.70 -3.86
C ASP A 199 -20.76 7.66 -3.00
N ASP A 200 -20.57 7.31 -1.73
CA ASP A 200 -19.73 8.05 -0.77
C ASP A 200 -18.22 7.97 -1.11
N TYR A 201 -17.87 7.30 -2.22
CA TYR A 201 -16.52 7.13 -2.75
C TYR A 201 -16.44 7.50 -4.24
N PRO A 202 -15.28 7.97 -4.73
CA PRO A 202 -15.16 8.59 -6.05
C PRO A 202 -14.96 7.58 -7.20
N ALA A 203 -15.25 6.29 -6.98
CA ALA A 203 -14.96 5.20 -7.92
C ALA A 203 -15.63 5.41 -9.29
N PHE A 204 -16.89 5.87 -9.30
CA PHE A 204 -17.62 6.19 -10.52
C PHE A 204 -16.86 7.23 -11.38
N TYR A 205 -16.45 8.33 -10.77
CA TYR A 205 -15.77 9.43 -11.46
C TYR A 205 -14.36 9.04 -11.94
N TYR A 206 -13.59 8.36 -11.10
CA TYR A 206 -12.24 7.92 -11.47
C TYR A 206 -12.23 6.79 -12.51
N SER A 207 -13.25 5.93 -12.51
CA SER A 207 -13.43 4.90 -13.53
C SER A 207 -13.76 5.51 -14.89
N ASN A 208 -14.67 6.49 -14.94
CA ASN A 208 -14.91 7.26 -16.16
C ASN A 208 -13.64 7.97 -16.64
N ALA A 209 -12.90 8.62 -15.75
CA ALA A 209 -11.63 9.24 -16.10
C ALA A 209 -10.63 8.24 -16.70
N ALA A 210 -10.48 7.06 -16.08
CA ALA A 210 -9.61 5.99 -16.57
C ALA A 210 -10.00 5.52 -17.99
N ILE A 211 -11.29 5.35 -18.27
CA ILE A 211 -11.81 4.96 -19.59
C ILE A 211 -11.47 6.02 -20.64
N HIS A 212 -11.73 7.30 -20.35
CA HIS A 212 -11.40 8.39 -21.26
C HIS A 212 -9.88 8.52 -21.49
N PHE A 213 -9.06 8.34 -20.45
CA PHE A 213 -7.61 8.28 -20.63
C PHE A 213 -7.17 7.11 -21.51
N ASN A 214 -7.78 5.94 -21.37
CA ASN A 214 -7.50 4.78 -22.22
C ASN A 214 -7.81 5.06 -23.70
N LYS A 215 -8.86 5.85 -23.97
CA LYS A 215 -9.26 6.28 -25.32
C LYS A 215 -8.44 7.45 -25.87
N GLY A 216 -7.58 8.08 -25.06
CA GLY A 216 -6.82 9.28 -25.43
C GLY A 216 -7.60 10.60 -25.28
N GLU A 217 -8.80 10.55 -24.71
CA GLU A 217 -9.74 11.67 -24.50
C GLU A 217 -9.38 12.44 -23.22
N LYS A 218 -8.21 13.10 -23.23
CA LYS A 218 -7.62 13.74 -22.03
C LYS A 218 -8.50 14.85 -21.44
N THR A 219 -9.25 15.57 -22.27
CA THR A 219 -10.10 16.71 -21.86
C THR A 219 -11.31 16.21 -21.06
N GLU A 220 -11.93 15.15 -21.55
CA GLU A 220 -13.05 14.46 -20.94
C GLU A 220 -12.60 13.80 -19.63
N ALA A 221 -11.47 13.10 -19.65
CA ALA A 221 -10.89 12.51 -18.45
C ALA A 221 -10.63 13.56 -17.34
N SER A 222 -10.06 14.70 -17.72
CA SER A 222 -9.80 15.81 -16.79
C SER A 222 -11.09 16.43 -16.24
N SER A 223 -12.16 16.43 -17.03
CA SER A 223 -13.48 16.92 -16.61
C SER A 223 -14.09 16.03 -15.52
N TRP A 224 -13.93 14.71 -15.65
CA TRP A 224 -14.33 13.74 -14.62
C TRP A 224 -13.55 13.91 -13.32
N LEU A 225 -12.23 14.08 -13.39
CA LEU A 225 -11.40 14.34 -12.20
C LEU A 225 -11.78 15.66 -11.51
N LYS A 226 -12.05 16.71 -12.29
CA LYS A 226 -12.52 17.99 -11.76
C LYS A 226 -13.88 17.87 -11.07
N ALA A 227 -14.78 17.03 -11.58
CA ALA A 227 -16.05 16.75 -10.93
C ALA A 227 -15.86 16.03 -9.59
N ALA A 228 -15.02 14.98 -9.55
CA ALA A 228 -14.68 14.27 -8.32
C ALA A 228 -14.08 15.22 -7.26
N GLY A 229 -13.18 16.13 -7.67
CA GLY A 229 -12.57 17.13 -6.81
C GLY A 229 -13.55 18.14 -6.18
N LYS A 230 -14.72 18.34 -6.77
CA LYS A 230 -15.78 19.20 -6.21
C LYS A 230 -16.68 18.48 -5.19
N ILE A 231 -16.77 17.16 -5.29
CA ILE A 231 -17.71 16.34 -4.52
C ILE A 231 -17.01 15.74 -3.31
N TYR A 232 -15.82 15.18 -3.52
CA TYR A 232 -15.10 14.42 -2.50
C TYR A 232 -13.92 15.19 -1.91
N LYS A 233 -13.58 14.86 -0.66
CA LYS A 233 -12.42 15.45 0.01
C LYS A 233 -11.12 15.04 -0.70
N PRO A 234 -10.06 15.89 -0.67
CA PRO A 234 -8.76 15.55 -1.26
C PRO A 234 -8.20 14.21 -0.77
N THR A 235 -8.40 13.91 0.51
CA THR A 235 -7.94 12.66 1.13
C THR A 235 -8.59 11.40 0.54
N LEU A 236 -9.75 11.51 -0.09
CA LEU A 236 -10.41 10.37 -0.73
C LEU A 236 -10.09 10.30 -2.23
N ASN A 237 -10.08 11.46 -2.89
CA ASN A 237 -9.72 11.57 -4.31
C ASN A 237 -8.31 11.07 -4.60
N ASN A 238 -7.35 11.45 -3.77
CA ASN A 238 -5.96 11.08 -4.05
C ASN A 238 -5.78 9.53 -4.08
N VAL A 239 -6.66 8.71 -3.44
CA VAL A 239 -6.50 7.24 -3.24
C VAL A 239 -6.66 6.57 -4.60
N TYR A 240 -7.57 7.14 -5.38
CA TYR A 240 -7.86 6.74 -6.74
C TYR A 240 -6.87 7.39 -7.72
N ASN A 241 -6.47 8.64 -7.46
CA ASN A 241 -5.51 9.38 -8.29
C ASN A 241 -4.19 8.64 -8.47
N ASP A 242 -3.64 8.08 -7.40
CA ASP A 242 -2.38 7.32 -7.44
C ASP A 242 -2.44 6.17 -8.45
N SER A 243 -3.60 5.52 -8.61
CA SER A 243 -3.75 4.41 -9.57
C SER A 243 -3.69 4.89 -11.02
N LEU A 244 -4.13 6.12 -11.32
CA LEU A 244 -4.00 6.72 -12.66
C LEU A 244 -2.55 7.13 -12.96
N ILE A 245 -1.80 7.56 -11.93
CA ILE A 245 -0.36 7.85 -12.04
C ILE A 245 0.40 6.55 -12.33
N GLU A 246 0.16 5.49 -11.57
CA GLU A 246 0.82 4.18 -11.78
C GLU A 246 0.45 3.56 -13.14
N ALA A 247 -0.77 3.81 -13.61
CA ALA A 247 -1.21 3.47 -14.96
C ALA A 247 -0.51 4.30 -16.06
N GLY A 248 0.19 5.39 -15.70
CA GLY A 248 0.87 6.28 -16.64
C GLY A 248 -0.06 7.19 -17.44
N TRP A 249 -1.27 7.45 -16.93
CA TRP A 249 -2.22 8.37 -17.56
C TRP A 249 -2.14 9.78 -17.00
N LEU A 250 -1.73 9.90 -15.73
CA LEU A 250 -1.38 11.17 -15.12
C LEU A 250 0.13 11.25 -14.95
N GLU A 251 0.66 12.44 -15.16
CA GLU A 251 2.00 12.76 -14.70
C GLU A 251 1.99 12.84 -13.19
N ASN A 252 3.10 12.41 -12.58
CA ASN A 252 3.38 12.76 -11.21
C ASN A 252 3.76 14.24 -11.19
N ILE A 253 2.76 15.13 -11.13
CA ILE A 253 2.98 16.57 -11.09
C ILE A 253 3.42 16.89 -9.66
N GLU A 254 4.73 17.10 -9.52
CA GLU A 254 5.44 17.40 -8.27
C GLU A 254 4.95 18.66 -7.55
#